data_AF-A0A6P1MIX5-F1
#
_entry.id   AF-A0A6P1MIX5-F1
#
_cell.length_a   1.000
_cell.length_b   1.000
_cell.length_c   1.000
_cell.angle_alpha   90.00
_cell.angle_beta   90.00
_cell.angle_gamma   90.00
#
_symmetry.space_group_name_H-M   'P 1'
#
loop_
_entity.id
_entity.type
_entity.pdbx_description
1 polymer ?
#
loop_
_entity_poly.entity_id
_entity_poly.type
_entity_poly.pdbx_seq_one_letter_code
_entity_poly.pdbx_strand_id
1 'polypeptide(L)' 'MPLKVNTVDTTGAGDSFAAGVLFGIAQGKSIQEAVRLGSQTSAITVGINGPHGFWDLEDKLNGALK' A
#
# COMPACT_ATOMS: atom_id res chain seq x y z
N MET A 1 -0.15 7.87 11.08
CA MET A 1 -1.15 6.96 11.66
C MET A 1 -1.68 6.08 10.54
N PRO A 2 -1.72 4.75 10.73
CA PRO A 2 -2.23 3.83 9.74
C PRO A 2 -3.74 4.02 9.53
N LEU A 3 -4.21 3.78 8.30
CA LEU A 3 -5.64 3.76 7.99
C LEU A 3 -6.28 2.54 8.66
N LYS A 4 -7.49 2.70 9.20
CA LYS A 4 -8.27 1.56 9.67
C LYS A 4 -8.79 0.82 8.44
N VAL A 5 -8.43 -0.44 8.31
CA VAL A 5 -8.79 -1.30 7.18
C VAL A 5 -9.31 -2.64 7.71
N ASN A 6 -10.13 -3.32 6.91
CA ASN A 6 -10.43 -4.72 7.17
C ASN A 6 -9.26 -5.56 6.65
N THR A 7 -8.50 -6.19 7.54
CA THR A 7 -7.34 -7.00 7.16
C THR A 7 -7.79 -8.28 6.46
N VAL A 8 -7.23 -8.53 5.27
CA VAL A 8 -7.53 -9.68 4.41
C VAL A 8 -6.31 -10.60 4.32
N ASP A 9 -5.14 -10.05 3.96
CA ASP A 9 -3.85 -10.74 3.86
C ASP A 9 -2.76 -9.77 4.34
N THR A 10 -1.69 -10.24 4.98
CA THR A 10 -0.60 -9.37 5.47
C THR A 10 0.68 -9.49 4.65
N THR A 11 0.68 -10.35 3.62
CA THR A 11 1.81 -10.55 2.72
C THR A 11 2.18 -9.23 2.01
N GLY A 12 3.46 -8.86 2.05
CA GLY A 12 3.96 -7.62 1.41
C GLY A 12 3.70 -6.33 2.19
N ALA A 13 3.05 -6.37 3.37
CA ALA A 13 2.79 -5.18 4.18
C ALA A 13 4.07 -4.40 4.56
N GLY A 14 5.16 -5.13 4.84
CA GLY A 14 6.46 -4.55 5.17
C GLY A 14 7.15 -3.89 3.99
N ASP A 15 7.09 -4.53 2.81
CA ASP A 15 7.65 -3.97 1.58
C ASP A 15 6.91 -2.70 1.17
N SER A 16 5.58 -2.70 1.24
CA SER A 16 4.76 -1.51 0.99
C SER A 16 5.00 -0.38 1.99
N PHE A 17 5.27 -0.71 3.26
CA PHE A 17 5.67 0.28 4.26
C PHE A 17 7.01 0.90 3.87
N ALA A 18 8.03 0.07 3.61
CA ALA A 18 9.37 0.52 3.25
C ALA A 18 9.35 1.37 1.97
N ALA A 19 8.61 0.94 0.94
CA ALA A 19 8.43 1.68 -0.30
C ALA A 19 7.80 3.06 -0.06
N GLY A 20 6.74 3.14 0.78
CA GLY A 20 6.10 4.41 1.12
C GLY A 20 7.00 5.36 1.90
N VAL A 21 7.83 4.83 2.82
CA VAL A 21 8.84 5.62 3.55
C VAL A 21 9.91 6.14 2.61
N LEU A 22 10.52 5.27 1.80
CA LEU A 22 11.58 5.64 0.86
C LEU A 22 11.08 6.66 -0.16
N PHE A 23 9.86 6.50 -0.66
CA PHE A 23 9.22 7.50 -1.54
C PHE A 23 9.07 8.85 -0.84
N GLY A 24 8.59 8.87 0.41
CA GLY A 24 8.46 10.10 1.18
C GLY A 24 9.79 10.82 1.36
N ILE A 25 10.85 10.08 1.70
CA ILE A 25 12.22 10.62 1.83
C ILE A 25 12.73 11.16 0.50
N ALA A 26 12.54 10.41 -0.60
CA ALA A 26 12.97 10.83 -1.94
C ALA A 26 12.27 12.12 -2.40
N GLN A 27 11.05 12.38 -1.93
CA GLN A 27 10.29 13.61 -2.17
C GLN A 27 10.64 14.76 -1.22
N GLY A 28 11.69 14.62 -0.40
CA GLY A 28 12.13 15.65 0.54
C GLY A 28 11.20 15.86 1.74
N LYS A 29 10.31 14.89 2.04
CA LYS A 29 9.41 14.99 3.19
C LYS A 29 10.15 14.77 4.51
N SER A 30 9.57 15.28 5.60
CA SER A 30 10.05 14.94 6.93
C SER A 30 9.92 13.44 7.21
N ILE A 31 10.73 12.92 8.13
CA ILE A 31 10.66 11.52 8.54
C ILE A 31 9.26 11.17 9.08
N GLN A 32 8.62 12.06 9.83
CA GLN A 32 7.26 11.83 10.31
C GLN A 32 6.26 11.68 9.16
N GLU A 33 6.35 12.49 8.11
CA GLU A 33 5.49 12.39 6.93
C GLU A 33 5.78 11.14 6.10
N ALA A 34 7.05 10.77 5.94
CA ALA A 34 7.46 9.56 5.24
C ALA A 34 6.94 8.29 5.95
N VAL A 35 7.07 8.23 7.28
CA VAL A 35 6.51 7.14 8.09
C VAL A 35 4.98 7.12 8.02
N ARG A 36 4.33 8.29 7.96
CA ARG A 36 2.89 8.36 7.75
C ARG A 36 2.48 7.77 6.40
N LEU A 37 3.22 8.09 5.33
CA LEU A 37 3.00 7.51 4.00
C LEU A 37 3.17 6.00 4.00
N GLY A 38 4.29 5.48 4.55
CA GLY A 38 4.51 4.04 4.69
C GLY A 38 3.40 3.34 5.47
N SER A 39 2.89 3.98 6.53
CA SER A 39 1.78 3.43 7.32
C SER A 39 0.48 3.36 6.51
N GLN A 40 0.24 4.30 5.60
CA GLN A 40 -0.94 4.34 4.75
C GLN A 40 -0.85 3.31 3.62
N THR A 41 0.31 3.20 2.96
CA THR A 41 0.53 2.21 1.90
C THR A 41 0.43 0.78 2.43
N SER A 42 1.04 0.51 3.58
CA SER A 42 0.95 -0.79 4.27
C SER A 42 -0.50 -1.16 4.62
N ALA A 43 -1.28 -0.21 5.14
CA ALA A 43 -2.69 -0.44 5.46
C ALA A 43 -3.52 -0.80 4.21
N ILE A 44 -3.23 -0.20 3.05
CA ILE A 44 -3.93 -0.57 1.80
C ILE A 44 -3.56 -1.98 1.36
N THR A 45 -2.26 -2.31 1.40
CA THR A 45 -1.77 -3.65 1.04
C THR A 45 -2.41 -4.74 1.88
N VAL A 46 -2.62 -4.51 3.17
CA VAL A 46 -3.24 -5.56 4.00
C VAL A 46 -4.74 -5.74 3.77
N GLY A 47 -5.38 -4.84 3.02
CA GLY A 47 -6.80 -4.90 2.67
C GLY A 47 -7.11 -5.68 1.39
N ILE A 48 -6.09 -6.21 0.71
CA ILE A 48 -6.23 -6.96 -0.55
C ILE A 48 -5.62 -8.36 -0.40
N ASN A 49 -6.09 -9.33 -1.20
CA ASN A 49 -5.47 -10.65 -1.27
C ASN A 49 -4.16 -10.58 -2.05
N GLY A 50 -3.06 -11.12 -1.49
CA GLY A 50 -1.73 -11.12 -2.09
C GLY A 50 -0.99 -9.78 -2.00
N PRO A 51 0.35 -9.77 -2.20
CA PRO A 51 1.15 -8.54 -2.12
C PRO A 51 0.84 -7.56 -3.27
N HIS A 52 0.24 -8.08 -4.34
CA HIS A 52 -0.26 -7.35 -5.51
C HIS A 52 -1.63 -7.98 -5.79
N GLY A 53 -2.68 -7.18 -5.96
CA GLY A 53 -4.03 -7.73 -6.16
C GLY A 53 -4.06 -8.80 -7.24
N PHE A 54 -4.89 -9.83 -7.04
CA PHE A 54 -5.18 -10.82 -8.07
C PHE A 54 -6.12 -10.17 -9.07
N TRP A 55 -5.61 -9.86 -10.25
CA TRP A 55 -6.38 -9.29 -11.36
C TRP A 55 -6.25 -10.23 -12.53
N ASP A 56 -7.38 -10.73 -13.01
CA ASP A 56 -7.42 -11.43 -14.29
C ASP A 56 -7.39 -10.39 -15.44
N LEU A 57 -7.14 -10.88 -16.66
CA LEU A 57 -7.03 -10.00 -17.83
C LEU A 57 -8.29 -9.14 -18.02
N GLU A 58 -9.44 -9.70 -17.65
CA GLU A 58 -10.75 -9.05 -17.72
C GLU A 58 -10.89 -7.90 -16.70
N ASP A 59 -10.34 -8.03 -15.49
CA ASP A 59 -10.34 -6.98 -14.47
C ASP A 59 -9.54 -5.75 -14.92
N LYS A 60 -8.43 -5.99 -15.63
CA LYS A 60 -7.58 -4.94 -16.19
C LYS A 60 -8.26 -4.21 -17.36
N LEU A 61 -9.04 -4.92 -18.16
CA LEU A 61 -9.77 -4.35 -19.30
C LEU A 61 -11.00 -3.56 -18.87
N ASN A 62 -11.67 -3.97 -17.80
CA ASN A 62 -12.90 -3.35 -17.31
C ASN A 62 -12.66 -2.18 -16.34
N GLY A 63 -11.41 -1.79 -16.09
CA GLY A 63 -11.07 -0.60 -15.32
C GLY A 63 -11.46 -0.69 -13.84
N ALA A 64 -11.41 -1.88 -13.24
CA ALA A 64 -11.71 -2.11 -11.83
C ALA A 64 -10.63 -1.57 -10.86
N LEU A 65 -9.99 -0.46 -11.21
CA LEU A 65 -9.29 0.41 -10.28
C LEU A 65 -10.25 1.53 -9.88
N LYS A 66 -11.22 1.19 -9.02
CA LYS A 66 -12.00 2.16 -8.23
C LYS A 66 -11.57 2.09 -6.78
#